data_AF-A0A2V2EM32-F1
#
_entry.id   AF-A0A2V2EM32-F1
#
_cell.length_a   1.000
_cell.length_b   1.000
_cell.length_c   1.000
_cell.angle_alpha   90.00
_cell.angle_beta   90.00
_cell.angle_gamma   90.00
#
_symmetry.space_group_name_H-M   'P 1'
#
loop_
_entity.id
_entity.type
_entity.pdbx_description
1 polymer ?
#
loop_
_entity_poly.entity_id
_entity_poly.type
_entity_poly.pdbx_seq_one_letter_code
_entity_poly.pdbx_strand_id
1 'polypeptide(L)'
;MGKLIIKTAAITLACIIVLALILFGVFSLFFPSVMVAVTDKLGMESACASYSVSQYKKSGTIEDLSVAVKRSYAAGHYEDSAFYGKILINDDGFTAFCDLTDAQMSPAEEMIMGNTGYYYIGITVASQYYIGSDEAIDTAFGALGDSFTENNPVVYLVNAAKGREDKEFCGQVLERLNALDPREEDEKYFEDYKNALEEYCR
;
A
#
# COMPACT_ATOMS: atom_id res chain seq x y z
N MET A 1 36.37 20.62 40.17
CA MET A 1 35.49 19.43 40.27
C MET A 1 34.41 19.38 39.19
N GLY A 2 33.60 20.43 38.96
CA GLY A 2 32.53 20.40 37.95
C GLY A 2 32.95 20.03 36.52
N LYS A 3 34.12 20.50 36.05
CA LYS A 3 34.67 20.13 34.73
C LYS A 3 34.97 18.63 34.58
N LEU A 4 35.29 17.93 35.67
CA LEU A 4 35.59 16.49 35.64
C LEU A 4 34.29 15.67 35.60
N ILE A 5 33.29 16.08 36.39
CA ILE A 5 31.95 15.46 36.41
C ILE A 5 31.30 15.57 35.04
N ILE A 6 31.36 16.74 34.39
CA ILE A 6 30.80 16.95 33.05
C ILE A 6 31.50 16.06 32.01
N LYS A 7 32.83 15.92 32.07
CA LYS A 7 33.58 15.05 31.14
C LYS A 7 33.22 13.58 31.32
N THR A 8 33.15 13.10 32.56
CA THR A 8 32.79 11.71 32.83
C THR A 8 31.34 11.42 32.41
N ALA A 9 30.40 12.31 32.74
CA ALA A 9 29.01 12.17 32.32
C ALA A 9 28.85 12.16 30.79
N ALA A 10 29.59 13.03 30.08
CA ALA A 10 29.58 13.07 28.63
C ALA A 10 30.13 11.79 28.01
N ILE A 11 31.22 11.23 28.55
CA ILE A 11 31.78 9.95 28.08
C ILE A 11 30.78 8.81 28.31
N THR A 12 30.20 8.72 29.50
CA THR A 12 29.20 7.68 29.80
C THR A 12 27.99 7.78 28.88
N LEU A 13 27.46 8.99 28.66
CA LEU A 13 26.36 9.21 27.72
C LEU A 13 26.74 8.80 26.30
N ALA A 14 27.93 9.17 25.83
CA ALA A 14 28.43 8.78 24.51
C ALA A 14 28.53 7.25 24.38
N CYS A 15 29.05 6.55 25.39
CA CYS A 15 29.11 5.09 25.41
C CYS A 15 27.71 4.45 25.38
N ILE A 16 26.74 5.01 26.11
CA ILE A 16 25.35 4.53 26.10
C ILE A 16 24.73 4.72 24.71
N ILE A 17 24.93 5.88 24.08
CA ILE A 17 24.44 6.14 22.71
C ILE A 17 25.06 5.16 21.73
N VAL A 18 26.38 4.93 21.80
CA VAL A 18 27.07 3.97 20.93
C VAL A 18 26.50 2.56 21.12
N LEU A 19 26.32 2.12 22.37
CA LEU A 19 25.71 0.82 22.67
C LEU A 19 24.29 0.72 22.11
N ALA A 20 23.48 1.76 22.28
CA ALA A 20 22.11 1.81 21.77
C ALA A 20 22.07 1.72 20.25
N LEU A 21 22.98 2.42 19.55
CA LEU A 21 23.09 2.36 18.08
C LEU A 21 23.53 0.96 17.61
N ILE A 22 24.47 0.32 18.32
CA ILE A 22 24.87 -1.07 18.01
C ILE A 22 23.69 -2.01 18.16
N LEU A 23 22.96 -1.94 19.29
CA LEU A 23 21.78 -2.77 19.51
C LEU A 23 20.72 -2.50 18.43
N PHE A 24 20.45 -1.23 18.11
CA PHE A 24 19.52 -0.86 17.04
C PHE A 24 19.91 -1.52 15.71
N GLY A 25 21.19 -1.47 15.32
CA GLY A 25 21.69 -2.14 14.12
C GLY A 25 21.50 -3.66 14.15
N VAL A 26 21.77 -4.31 15.29
CA VAL A 26 21.56 -5.76 15.46
C VAL A 26 20.07 -6.11 15.33
N PHE A 27 19.17 -5.39 16.00
CA PHE A 27 17.73 -5.64 15.91
C PHE A 27 17.19 -5.38 14.50
N SER A 28 17.69 -4.35 13.82
CA SER A 28 17.34 -4.02 12.43
C SER A 28 17.63 -5.17 11.47
N LEU A 29 18.77 -5.85 11.64
CA LEU A 29 19.18 -6.93 10.75
C LEU A 29 18.52 -8.28 11.11
N PHE A 30 18.50 -8.63 12.40
CA PHE A 30 18.14 -9.98 12.83
C PHE A 30 16.69 -10.12 13.30
N PHE A 31 16.05 -9.02 13.69
CA PHE A 31 14.73 -9.02 14.32
C PHE A 31 13.81 -7.92 13.74
N PRO A 32 13.55 -7.93 12.42
CA PRO A 32 12.74 -6.90 11.78
C PRO A 32 11.34 -6.77 12.39
N SER A 33 10.70 -7.85 12.84
CA SER A 33 9.42 -7.78 13.57
C SER A 33 9.46 -6.94 14.85
N VAL A 34 10.57 -6.98 15.60
CA VAL A 34 10.77 -6.12 16.78
C VAL A 34 10.88 -4.67 16.34
N MET A 35 11.59 -4.41 15.25
CA MET A 35 11.74 -3.07 14.72
C MET A 35 10.43 -2.50 14.20
N VAL A 36 9.60 -3.28 13.50
CA VAL A 36 8.22 -2.89 13.11
C VAL A 36 7.46 -2.40 14.34
N ALA A 37 7.41 -3.18 15.42
CA ALA A 37 6.67 -2.82 16.63
C ALA A 37 7.24 -1.57 17.33
N VAL A 38 8.56 -1.38 17.32
CA VAL A 38 9.20 -0.19 17.91
C VAL A 38 8.89 1.04 17.08
N THR A 39 9.08 0.98 15.76
CA THR A 39 8.85 2.13 14.86
C THR A 39 7.38 2.52 14.81
N ASP A 40 6.46 1.55 14.85
CA ASP A 40 5.02 1.78 14.89
C ASP A 40 4.62 2.53 16.17
N LYS A 41 5.10 2.09 17.34
CA LYS A 41 4.86 2.76 18.63
C LYS A 41 5.43 4.18 18.69
N LEU A 42 6.47 4.46 17.92
CA LEU A 42 7.09 5.79 17.83
C LEU A 42 6.47 6.67 16.73
N GLY A 43 5.48 6.17 15.98
CA GLY A 43 4.86 6.88 14.85
C GLY A 43 5.82 7.09 13.67
N MET A 44 6.87 6.26 13.57
CA MET A 44 7.88 6.33 12.49
C MET A 44 7.41 5.50 11.29
N GLU A 45 6.35 5.95 10.61
CA GLU A 45 5.67 5.20 9.54
C GLU A 45 6.60 4.74 8.41
N SER A 46 7.48 5.62 7.92
CA SER A 46 8.44 5.30 6.86
C SER A 46 9.46 4.21 7.27
N ALA A 47 9.97 4.28 8.51
CA ALA A 47 10.84 3.24 9.03
C ALA A 47 10.09 1.92 9.24
N CYS A 48 8.84 2.01 9.73
CA CYS A 48 7.97 0.86 9.93
C CYS A 48 7.71 0.11 8.62
N ALA A 49 7.37 0.83 7.54
CA ALA A 49 7.21 0.26 6.21
C ALA A 49 8.47 -0.50 5.74
N SER A 50 9.64 0.11 5.90
CA SER A 50 10.93 -0.49 5.52
C SER A 50 11.22 -1.79 6.30
N TYR A 51 10.90 -1.81 7.59
CA TYR A 51 11.05 -3.02 8.40
C TYR A 51 9.99 -4.08 8.10
N SER A 52 8.78 -3.70 7.67
CA SER A 52 7.78 -4.65 7.21
C SER A 52 8.22 -5.37 5.93
N VAL A 53 8.84 -4.65 4.99
CA VAL A 53 9.49 -5.29 3.82
C VAL A 53 10.60 -6.25 4.27
N SER A 54 11.43 -5.85 5.22
CA SER A 54 12.51 -6.70 5.75
C SER A 54 11.97 -7.95 6.48
N GLN A 55 10.85 -7.80 7.18
CA GLN A 55 10.14 -8.89 7.84
C GLN A 55 9.61 -9.89 6.82
N TYR A 56 8.92 -9.41 5.77
CA TYR A 56 8.48 -10.27 4.66
C TYR A 56 9.65 -11.01 4.00
N LYS A 57 10.74 -10.32 3.68
CA LYS A 57 11.94 -10.96 3.09
C LYS A 57 12.49 -12.09 3.96
N LYS A 58 12.29 -12.02 5.27
CA LYS A 58 12.73 -13.04 6.22
C LYS A 58 11.73 -14.19 6.37
N SER A 59 10.43 -13.90 6.43
CA SER A 59 9.40 -14.90 6.70
C SER A 59 8.87 -15.58 5.44
N GLY A 60 8.78 -14.84 4.33
CA GLY A 60 8.20 -15.27 3.07
C GLY A 60 6.69 -15.50 3.12
N THR A 61 5.98 -15.07 4.17
CA THR A 61 4.54 -15.34 4.32
C THR A 61 3.69 -14.27 3.64
N ILE A 62 2.50 -14.66 3.17
CA ILE A 62 1.58 -13.76 2.49
C ILE A 62 1.01 -12.68 3.44
N GLU A 63 0.87 -13.00 4.73
CA GLU A 63 0.43 -12.06 5.74
C GLU A 63 1.45 -10.93 5.91
N ASP A 64 2.74 -11.26 6.04
CA ASP A 64 3.81 -10.26 6.15
C ASP A 64 3.97 -9.46 4.85
N LEU A 65 3.77 -10.10 3.70
CA LEU A 65 3.75 -9.44 2.39
C LEU A 65 2.63 -8.38 2.33
N SER A 66 1.41 -8.77 2.70
CA SER A 66 0.26 -7.87 2.72
C SER A 66 0.49 -6.64 3.61
N VAL A 67 1.11 -6.84 4.78
CA VAL A 67 1.47 -5.77 5.71
C VAL A 67 2.53 -4.86 5.11
N ALA A 68 3.54 -5.42 4.45
CA ALA A 68 4.58 -4.66 3.77
C ALA A 68 4.01 -3.77 2.67
N VAL A 69 3.11 -4.28 1.82
CA VAL A 69 2.46 -3.53 0.74
C VAL A 69 1.64 -2.37 1.31
N LYS A 70 0.78 -2.65 2.29
CA LYS A 70 -0.09 -1.66 2.92
C LYS A 70 0.68 -0.54 3.60
N ARG A 71 1.70 -0.89 4.40
CA ARG A 71 2.51 0.11 5.12
C ARG A 71 3.38 0.92 4.15
N SER A 72 3.91 0.30 3.10
CA SER A 72 4.67 1.03 2.07
C SER A 72 3.80 2.05 1.36
N TYR A 73 2.56 1.68 0.99
CA TYR A 73 1.60 2.63 0.41
C TYR A 73 1.32 3.80 1.36
N ALA A 74 0.97 3.50 2.62
CA ALA A 74 0.64 4.50 3.63
C ALA A 74 1.82 5.46 3.93
N ALA A 75 3.05 4.96 3.85
CA ALA A 75 4.27 5.75 4.05
C ALA A 75 4.74 6.51 2.79
N GLY A 76 4.06 6.36 1.65
CA GLY A 76 4.48 6.96 0.37
C GLY A 76 5.69 6.27 -0.29
N HIS A 77 6.05 5.06 0.16
CA HIS A 77 7.08 4.23 -0.45
C HIS A 77 6.47 3.48 -1.66
N TYR A 78 6.05 4.23 -2.68
CA TYR A 78 5.28 3.69 -3.80
C TYR A 78 6.06 2.67 -4.64
N GLU A 79 7.40 2.78 -4.73
CA GLU A 79 8.23 1.78 -5.41
C GLU A 79 8.13 0.40 -4.73
N ASP A 80 8.28 0.36 -3.40
CA ASP A 80 8.13 -0.88 -2.63
C ASP A 80 6.68 -1.40 -2.72
N SER A 81 5.69 -0.52 -2.57
CA SER A 81 4.28 -0.92 -2.63
C SER A 81 3.89 -1.49 -4.00
N ALA A 82 4.33 -0.87 -5.10
CA ALA A 82 4.09 -1.38 -6.44
C ALA A 82 4.79 -2.73 -6.67
N PHE A 83 6.06 -2.85 -6.26
CA PHE A 83 6.84 -4.07 -6.47
C PHE A 83 6.31 -5.25 -5.66
N TYR A 84 6.15 -5.10 -4.33
CA TYR A 84 5.63 -6.16 -3.48
C TYR A 84 4.13 -6.39 -3.68
N GLY A 85 3.39 -5.34 -4.08
CA GLY A 85 1.97 -5.45 -4.45
C GLY A 85 1.79 -6.36 -5.65
N LYS A 86 2.63 -6.21 -6.69
CA LYS A 86 2.64 -7.12 -7.84
C LYS A 86 2.96 -8.56 -7.42
N ILE A 87 3.88 -8.78 -6.49
CA ILE A 87 4.15 -10.12 -5.97
C ILE A 87 2.92 -10.67 -5.24
N LEU A 88 2.29 -9.86 -4.38
CA LEU A 88 1.13 -10.25 -3.60
C LEU A 88 -0.05 -10.68 -4.46
N ILE A 89 -0.43 -9.86 -5.44
CA ILE A 89 -1.64 -10.11 -6.26
C ILE A 89 -1.46 -11.28 -7.23
N ASN A 90 -0.21 -11.70 -7.49
CA ASN A 90 0.12 -12.84 -8.34
C ASN A 90 0.51 -14.08 -7.53
N ASP A 91 0.40 -14.05 -6.20
CA ASP A 91 0.66 -15.21 -5.35
C ASP A 91 -0.52 -16.20 -5.44
N ASP A 92 -0.23 -17.49 -5.57
CA ASP A 92 -1.26 -18.55 -5.66
C ASP A 92 -2.18 -18.59 -4.42
N GLY A 93 -1.69 -18.10 -3.27
CA GLY A 93 -2.45 -18.01 -2.02
C GLY A 93 -3.29 -16.73 -1.89
N PHE A 94 -3.18 -15.77 -2.81
CA PHE A 94 -3.80 -14.45 -2.68
C PHE A 94 -5.31 -14.50 -2.50
N THR A 95 -6.02 -15.23 -3.35
CA THR A 95 -7.49 -15.36 -3.25
C THR A 95 -7.90 -15.94 -1.90
N ALA A 96 -7.25 -17.03 -1.47
CA ALA A 96 -7.56 -17.66 -0.18
C ALA A 96 -7.27 -16.73 1.01
N PHE A 97 -6.21 -15.94 0.93
CA PHE A 97 -5.89 -14.91 1.92
C PHE A 97 -6.95 -13.81 1.97
N CYS A 98 -7.39 -13.31 0.81
CA CYS A 98 -8.45 -12.31 0.73
C CYS A 98 -9.77 -12.83 1.30
N ASP A 99 -10.21 -14.03 0.90
CA ASP A 99 -11.46 -14.65 1.38
C ASP A 99 -11.44 -14.85 2.90
N LEU A 100 -10.30 -15.29 3.44
CA LEU A 100 -10.13 -15.47 4.88
C LEU A 100 -10.16 -14.13 5.64
N THR A 101 -9.62 -13.08 5.05
CA THR A 101 -9.60 -11.73 5.62
C THR A 101 -11.00 -11.12 5.60
N ASP A 102 -11.69 -11.21 4.47
CA ASP A 102 -13.07 -10.71 4.30
C ASP A 102 -14.04 -11.43 5.25
N ALA A 103 -13.90 -12.74 5.43
CA ALA A 103 -14.73 -13.51 6.37
C ALA A 103 -14.55 -13.09 7.84
N GLN A 104 -13.45 -12.41 8.18
CA GLN A 104 -13.16 -11.89 9.52
C GLN A 104 -13.46 -10.39 9.64
N MET A 105 -13.79 -9.73 8.54
CA MET A 105 -14.00 -8.30 8.47
C MET A 105 -15.33 -7.90 9.14
N SER A 106 -15.32 -6.84 9.93
CA SER A 106 -16.57 -6.29 10.45
C SER A 106 -17.35 -5.57 9.35
N PRO A 107 -18.69 -5.44 9.44
CA PRO A 107 -19.48 -4.70 8.45
C PRO A 107 -19.03 -3.25 8.24
N ALA A 108 -18.43 -2.63 9.26
CA ALA A 108 -17.90 -1.27 9.17
C ALA A 108 -16.59 -1.22 8.36
N GLU A 109 -15.72 -2.21 8.51
CA GLU A 109 -14.49 -2.34 7.73
C GLU A 109 -14.80 -2.67 6.26
N GLU A 110 -15.78 -3.56 6.03
CA GLU A 110 -16.24 -3.93 4.69
C GLU A 110 -16.80 -2.70 3.94
N MET A 111 -17.58 -1.86 4.62
CA MET A 111 -18.11 -0.63 4.02
C MET A 111 -17.00 0.36 3.62
N ILE A 112 -15.86 0.37 4.30
CA ILE A 112 -14.75 1.30 4.04
C ILE A 112 -13.79 0.74 2.99
N MET A 113 -13.40 -0.53 3.12
CA MET A 113 -12.37 -1.15 2.30
C MET A 113 -12.94 -1.81 1.04
N GLY A 114 -14.22 -2.20 1.06
CA GLY A 114 -14.77 -3.17 0.13
C GLY A 114 -14.17 -4.56 0.38
N ASN A 115 -13.99 -5.33 -0.69
CA ASN A 115 -13.30 -6.61 -0.65
C ASN A 115 -11.77 -6.41 -0.54
N THR A 116 -11.12 -7.28 0.25
CA THR A 116 -9.67 -7.21 0.51
C THR A 116 -8.82 -7.32 -0.76
N GLY A 117 -9.24 -8.12 -1.74
CA GLY A 117 -8.58 -8.26 -3.04
C GLY A 117 -8.54 -6.94 -3.81
N TYR A 118 -9.70 -6.30 -3.98
CA TYR A 118 -9.78 -4.98 -4.63
C TYR A 118 -9.01 -3.91 -3.88
N TYR A 119 -8.98 -3.94 -2.54
CA TYR A 119 -8.16 -3.04 -1.76
C TYR A 119 -6.66 -3.19 -2.08
N TYR A 120 -6.11 -4.41 -2.04
CA TYR A 120 -4.68 -4.62 -2.29
C TYR A 120 -4.29 -4.35 -3.75
N ILE A 121 -5.13 -4.73 -4.71
CA ILE A 121 -4.92 -4.37 -6.11
C ILE A 121 -5.01 -2.85 -6.28
N GLY A 122 -5.99 -2.20 -5.66
CA GLY A 122 -6.21 -0.74 -5.69
C GLY A 122 -5.00 0.06 -5.22
N ILE A 123 -4.41 -0.27 -4.07
CA ILE A 123 -3.19 0.41 -3.60
C ILE A 123 -1.96 0.07 -4.45
N THR A 124 -1.94 -1.11 -5.07
CA THR A 124 -0.87 -1.51 -6.00
C THR A 124 -0.90 -0.67 -7.27
N VAL A 125 -2.08 -0.52 -7.91
CA VAL A 125 -2.23 0.27 -9.13
C VAL A 125 -2.05 1.76 -8.89
N ALA A 126 -2.50 2.27 -7.75
CA ALA A 126 -2.22 3.64 -7.34
C ALA A 126 -0.71 3.86 -7.17
N SER A 127 0.01 2.91 -6.57
CA SER A 127 1.46 2.97 -6.43
C SER A 127 2.17 2.91 -7.78
N GLN A 128 1.74 2.01 -8.68
CA GLN A 128 2.23 1.92 -10.05
C GLN A 128 2.07 3.26 -10.78
N TYR A 129 0.92 3.92 -10.66
CA TYR A 129 0.71 5.26 -11.20
C TYR A 129 1.68 6.28 -10.59
N TYR A 130 1.83 6.31 -9.27
CA TYR A 130 2.70 7.30 -8.61
C TYR A 130 4.17 7.22 -9.01
N ILE A 131 4.64 6.02 -9.39
CA ILE A 131 6.00 5.79 -9.91
C ILE A 131 6.10 5.88 -11.44
N GLY A 132 5.00 6.16 -12.14
CA GLY A 132 4.97 6.27 -13.61
C GLY A 132 5.12 4.94 -14.34
N SER A 133 4.60 3.84 -13.79
CA SER A 133 4.58 2.53 -14.44
C SER A 133 3.47 2.46 -15.50
N ASP A 134 3.85 2.07 -16.72
CA ASP A 134 2.92 1.85 -17.84
C ASP A 134 1.93 0.69 -17.58
N GLU A 135 2.22 -0.17 -16.61
CA GLU A 135 1.36 -1.33 -16.27
C GLU A 135 0.13 -0.95 -15.43
N ALA A 136 0.03 0.30 -14.94
CA ALA A 136 -0.99 0.69 -13.96
C ALA A 136 -2.43 0.48 -14.48
N ILE A 137 -2.69 0.90 -15.73
CA ILE A 137 -4.00 0.72 -16.37
C ILE A 137 -4.28 -0.77 -16.57
N ASP A 138 -3.36 -1.51 -17.19
CA ASP A 138 -3.57 -2.93 -17.48
C ASP A 138 -3.80 -3.76 -16.21
N THR A 139 -3.07 -3.45 -15.13
CA THR A 139 -3.24 -4.10 -13.83
C THR A 139 -4.62 -3.80 -13.23
N ALA A 140 -5.08 -2.55 -13.29
CA ALA A 140 -6.39 -2.16 -12.77
C ALA A 140 -7.54 -2.83 -13.53
N PHE A 141 -7.51 -2.81 -14.86
CA PHE A 141 -8.57 -3.39 -15.68
C PHE A 141 -8.53 -4.92 -15.69
N GLY A 142 -7.35 -5.54 -15.61
CA GLY A 142 -7.22 -7.00 -15.52
C GLY A 142 -7.87 -7.59 -14.26
N ALA A 143 -8.05 -6.79 -13.21
CA ALA A 143 -8.63 -7.21 -11.95
C ALA A 143 -10.16 -7.05 -11.84
N LEU A 144 -10.80 -6.32 -12.76
CA LEU A 144 -12.25 -6.10 -12.71
C LEU A 144 -13.04 -7.41 -12.92
N GLY A 145 -12.51 -8.32 -13.73
CA GLY A 145 -13.29 -9.46 -14.23
C GLY A 145 -14.53 -8.94 -14.95
N ASP A 146 -15.71 -9.40 -14.52
CA ASP A 146 -16.98 -9.05 -15.15
C ASP A 146 -17.76 -7.97 -14.36
N SER A 147 -17.22 -7.48 -13.24
CA SER A 147 -17.93 -6.61 -12.29
C SER A 147 -17.32 -5.22 -12.19
N PHE A 148 -18.18 -4.21 -11.99
CA PHE A 148 -17.75 -2.83 -11.72
C PHE A 148 -18.42 -2.29 -10.45
N THR A 149 -18.04 -2.84 -9.30
CA THR A 149 -18.55 -2.36 -7.99
C THR A 149 -17.88 -1.08 -7.52
N GLU A 150 -18.44 -0.46 -6.49
CA GLU A 150 -17.74 0.56 -5.71
C GLU A 150 -16.39 0.05 -5.20
N ASN A 151 -15.43 0.96 -5.03
CA ASN A 151 -14.07 0.67 -4.54
C ASN A 151 -13.29 -0.37 -5.37
N ASN A 152 -13.59 -0.51 -6.66
CA ASN A 152 -12.79 -1.35 -7.55
C ASN A 152 -11.42 -0.73 -7.87
N PRO A 153 -10.45 -1.50 -8.38
CA PRO A 153 -9.10 -1.01 -8.65
C PRO A 153 -9.01 0.18 -9.63
N VAL A 154 -9.90 0.27 -10.61
CA VAL A 154 -9.96 1.43 -11.53
C VAL A 154 -10.31 2.70 -10.76
N VAL A 155 -11.24 2.62 -9.80
CA VAL A 155 -11.59 3.77 -8.96
C VAL A 155 -10.40 4.25 -8.14
N TYR A 156 -9.60 3.34 -7.56
CA TYR A 156 -8.36 3.69 -6.85
C TYR A 156 -7.35 4.38 -7.77
N LEU A 157 -7.15 3.84 -8.97
CA LEU A 157 -6.23 4.39 -9.96
C LEU A 157 -6.62 5.82 -10.36
N VAL A 158 -7.89 6.04 -10.70
CA VAL A 158 -8.42 7.35 -11.07
C VAL A 158 -8.32 8.32 -9.89
N ASN A 159 -8.63 7.89 -8.66
CA ASN A 159 -8.52 8.76 -7.49
C ASN A 159 -7.07 9.22 -7.24
N ALA A 160 -6.08 8.34 -7.45
CA ALA A 160 -4.67 8.71 -7.37
C ALA A 160 -4.30 9.75 -8.44
N ALA A 161 -4.78 9.58 -9.68
CA ALA A 161 -4.56 10.52 -10.77
C ALA A 161 -5.22 11.88 -10.52
N LYS A 162 -6.49 11.89 -10.09
CA LYS A 162 -7.22 13.10 -9.69
C LYS A 162 -6.54 13.84 -8.56
N GLY A 163 -5.97 13.13 -7.59
CA GLY A 163 -5.19 13.71 -6.49
C GLY A 163 -3.92 14.44 -6.95
N ARG A 164 -3.42 14.15 -8.15
CA ARG A 164 -2.33 14.86 -8.83
C ARG A 164 -2.80 15.83 -9.92
N GLU A 165 -4.11 16.02 -10.07
CA GLU A 165 -4.70 16.82 -11.13
C GLU A 165 -4.33 16.34 -12.56
N ASP A 166 -4.00 15.05 -12.71
CA ASP A 166 -3.56 14.46 -13.98
C ASP A 166 -4.75 14.10 -14.88
N LYS A 167 -5.30 15.12 -15.53
CA LYS A 167 -6.43 14.97 -16.46
C LYS A 167 -6.08 14.13 -17.69
N GLU A 168 -4.83 14.16 -18.14
CA GLU A 168 -4.40 13.39 -19.32
C GLU A 168 -4.47 11.89 -19.02
N PHE A 169 -3.91 11.46 -17.89
CA PHE A 169 -3.99 10.07 -17.45
C PHE A 169 -5.44 9.64 -17.17
N CYS A 170 -6.25 10.50 -16.55
CA CYS A 170 -7.68 10.24 -16.38
C CYS A 170 -8.41 10.05 -17.73
N GLY A 171 -8.00 10.78 -18.79
CA GLY A 171 -8.50 10.60 -20.14
C GLY A 171 -8.19 9.22 -20.72
N GLN A 172 -6.97 8.72 -20.51
CA GLN A 172 -6.58 7.36 -20.95
C GLN A 172 -7.41 6.27 -20.26
N VAL A 173 -7.68 6.43 -18.96
CA VAL A 173 -8.56 5.50 -18.23
C VAL A 173 -10.00 5.57 -18.76
N LEU A 174 -10.50 6.78 -19.06
CA LEU A 174 -11.84 6.97 -19.62
C LEU A 174 -11.99 6.31 -21.00
N GLU A 175 -10.99 6.39 -21.87
CA GLU A 175 -10.99 5.67 -23.15
C GLU A 175 -11.16 4.16 -22.95
N ARG A 176 -10.51 3.60 -21.93
CA ARG A 176 -10.63 2.18 -21.61
C ARG A 176 -12.00 1.82 -21.04
N LEU A 177 -12.58 2.68 -20.20
CA LEU A 177 -13.95 2.53 -19.72
C LEU A 177 -14.97 2.57 -20.86
N ASN A 178 -14.81 3.48 -21.83
CA ASN A 178 -15.71 3.57 -23.00
C ASN A 178 -15.75 2.32 -23.87
N ALA A 179 -14.76 1.43 -23.74
CA ALA A 179 -14.70 0.14 -24.44
C ALA A 179 -15.32 -1.03 -23.66
N LEU A 180 -15.78 -0.80 -22.42
CA LEU A 180 -16.43 -1.81 -21.60
C LEU A 180 -17.94 -1.78 -21.73
N ASP A 181 -18.55 -2.94 -21.55
CA ASP A 181 -19.99 -3.12 -21.39
C ASP A 181 -20.23 -3.70 -19.98
N PRO A 182 -20.74 -2.90 -19.03
CA PRO A 182 -20.96 -3.36 -17.66
C PRO A 182 -22.09 -4.40 -17.61
N ARG A 183 -22.09 -5.25 -16.59
CA ARG A 183 -23.27 -6.08 -16.30
C ARG A 183 -24.45 -5.20 -15.94
N GLU A 184 -25.67 -5.66 -16.23
CA GLU A 184 -26.92 -4.94 -15.96
C GLU A 184 -27.04 -4.50 -14.48
N GLU A 185 -26.51 -5.29 -13.55
CA GLU A 185 -26.49 -4.96 -12.11
C GLU A 185 -25.54 -3.80 -11.75
N ASP A 186 -24.50 -3.56 -12.55
CA ASP A 186 -23.49 -2.52 -12.32
C ASP A 186 -23.72 -1.28 -13.22
N GLU A 187 -24.57 -1.38 -14.24
CA GLU A 187 -24.74 -0.39 -15.32
C GLU A 187 -24.96 1.03 -14.79
N LYS A 188 -25.84 1.20 -13.81
CA LYS A 188 -26.12 2.52 -13.25
C LYS A 188 -24.88 3.15 -12.61
N TYR A 189 -24.18 2.42 -11.74
CA TYR A 189 -23.01 2.94 -11.05
C TYR A 189 -21.87 3.21 -12.05
N PHE A 190 -21.68 2.30 -13.01
CA PHE A 190 -20.70 2.44 -14.07
C PHE A 190 -20.93 3.72 -14.89
N GLU A 191 -22.16 3.94 -15.38
CA GLU A 191 -22.49 5.13 -16.18
C GLU A 191 -22.37 6.42 -15.37
N ASP A 192 -22.84 6.44 -14.12
CA ASP A 192 -22.70 7.59 -13.22
C ASP A 192 -21.22 7.93 -13.00
N TYR A 193 -20.38 6.91 -12.75
CA TYR A 193 -18.94 7.08 -12.57
C TYR A 193 -18.24 7.59 -13.83
N LYS A 194 -18.55 6.99 -14.98
CA LYS A 194 -17.99 7.35 -16.29
C LYS A 194 -18.32 8.80 -16.67
N ASN A 195 -19.57 9.21 -16.48
CA ASN A 195 -20.01 10.59 -16.73
C ASN A 195 -19.29 11.60 -15.83
N ALA A 196 -19.12 11.29 -14.54
CA ALA A 196 -18.38 12.14 -13.62
C ALA A 196 -16.88 12.25 -13.98
N LEU A 197 -16.28 11.16 -14.47
CA LEU A 197 -14.90 11.19 -14.96
C LEU A 197 -14.77 11.99 -16.26
N GLU A 198 -15.71 11.84 -17.19
CA GLU A 198 -15.75 12.64 -18.42
C GLU A 198 -15.85 14.14 -18.12
N GLU A 199 -16.69 14.54 -17.18
CA GLU A 199 -16.80 15.94 -16.74
C GLU A 199 -15.49 16.46 -16.15
N TYR A 200 -14.79 15.63 -15.36
CA TYR A 200 -13.50 16.00 -14.76
C TYR A 200 -12.39 16.20 -15.82
N CYS A 201 -12.38 15.37 -16.86
CA CYS A 201 -11.36 15.41 -17.92
C CYS A 201 -11.51 16.61 -18.87
N ARG A 202 -12.70 17.22 -18.95
CA ARG A 202 -12.94 18.46 -19.72
C ARG A 202 -12.23 19.67 -19.09
#